data_AF-A0AA96TAS5-F1
#
_entry.id   AF-A0AA96TAS5-F1
#
_cell.length_a   1.000
_cell.length_b   1.000
_cell.length_c   1.000
_cell.angle_alpha   90.00
_cell.angle_beta   90.00
_cell.angle_gamma   90.00
#
_symmetry.space_group_name_H-M   'P 1'
#
loop_
_entity.id
_entity.type
_entity.pdbx_description
1 polymer ?
#
loop_
_entity_poly.entity_id
_entity_poly.type
_entity_poly.pdbx_seq_one_letter_code
_entity_poly.pdbx_strand_id
1 'polypeptide(L)'
;MTFWRFMPEEGYNAPEGSKERKDGQDMLWFIWSNENSPVYGKAKMATFERYFIRDEKLRKEQKNIYYQLIEKEEVLNRILEEFGLPTQGSHIINGHMPVQLLKGQKPVYCDGKLLIIDGGFAKAYQKETGIAGYTLVYNSYGLRLVAHEPFESTEAAIEKESDIHSETTIVEQVLRRRSVGDTDVGRDLKSQIADLEKLLQAYRDGTILETGMI
;
A
#
# COMPACT_ATOMS: atom_id res chain seq x y z
N MET A 1 10.85 13.08 2.78
CA MET A 1 9.55 12.57 3.28
C MET A 1 9.55 12.54 4.82
N THR A 2 9.78 13.68 5.47
CA THR A 2 10.03 13.77 6.93
C THR A 2 8.97 14.60 7.68
N PHE A 3 8.24 15.49 7.00
CA PHE A 3 7.24 16.37 7.64
C PHE A 3 6.04 15.63 8.23
N TRP A 4 5.49 14.65 7.50
CA TRP A 4 4.24 13.97 7.83
C TRP A 4 4.33 12.92 8.95
N ARG A 5 5.55 12.51 9.30
CA ARG A 5 5.79 11.57 10.41
C ARG A 5 6.13 12.30 11.70
N PHE A 6 6.96 13.34 11.60
CA PHE A 6 7.53 14.01 12.77
C PHE A 6 6.49 14.81 13.57
N MET A 7 5.76 15.72 12.92
CA MET A 7 4.86 16.63 13.65
C MET A 7 3.70 15.94 14.39
N PRO A 8 2.98 14.97 13.80
CA PRO A 8 1.85 14.34 14.48
C PRO A 8 2.29 13.44 15.64
N GLU A 9 3.35 12.66 15.44
CA GLU A 9 3.84 11.68 16.42
C GLU A 9 4.59 12.35 17.58
N GLU A 10 5.53 13.25 17.29
CA GLU A 10 6.27 13.94 18.35
C GLU A 10 5.42 14.99 19.07
N GLY A 11 4.56 15.70 18.32
CA GLY A 11 3.61 16.64 18.89
C GLY A 11 2.67 15.92 19.84
N TYR A 12 1.96 14.86 19.41
CA TYR A 12 1.04 14.15 20.31
C TYR A 12 1.70 13.60 21.58
N ASN A 13 2.96 13.17 21.49
CA ASN A 13 3.73 12.64 22.62
C ASN A 13 4.42 13.72 23.47
N ALA A 14 4.30 15.00 23.12
CA ALA A 14 4.85 16.11 23.90
C ALA A 14 4.14 16.25 25.27
N PRO A 15 4.75 16.97 26.24
CA PRO A 15 4.19 17.16 27.56
C PRO A 15 2.75 17.69 27.53
N GLU A 16 1.90 17.21 28.43
CA GLU A 16 0.51 17.64 28.50
C GLU A 16 0.42 19.15 28.79
N GLY A 17 -0.42 19.85 28.04
CA GLY A 17 -0.56 21.31 28.13
C GLY A 17 0.53 22.12 27.38
N SER A 18 1.52 21.45 26.77
CA SER A 18 2.50 22.14 25.91
C SER A 18 1.88 22.63 24.60
N LYS A 19 2.49 23.66 24.02
CA LYS A 19 2.07 24.19 22.71
C LYS A 19 2.32 23.15 21.63
N GLU A 20 3.44 22.46 21.70
CA GLU A 20 3.87 21.40 20.78
C GLU A 20 2.84 20.27 20.74
N ARG A 21 2.27 19.90 21.89
CA ARG A 21 1.20 18.91 21.95
C ARG A 21 -0.08 19.36 21.28
N LYS A 22 -0.47 20.61 21.53
CA LYS A 22 -1.65 21.20 20.91
C LYS A 22 -1.50 21.27 19.38
N ASP A 23 -0.36 21.77 18.90
CA ASP A 23 -0.07 21.89 17.47
C ASP A 23 -0.03 20.50 16.80
N GLY A 24 0.51 19.48 17.46
CA GLY A 24 0.48 18.09 17.00
C GLY A 24 -0.93 17.49 16.92
N GLN A 25 -1.78 17.76 17.92
CA GLN A 25 -3.18 17.33 17.94
C GLN A 25 -4.01 18.01 16.85
N ASP A 26 -3.83 19.32 16.66
CA ASP A 26 -4.50 20.08 15.61
C ASP A 26 -4.08 19.57 14.22
N MET A 27 -2.80 19.24 14.04
CA MET A 27 -2.30 18.62 12.81
C MET A 27 -2.88 17.22 12.59
N LEU A 28 -2.98 16.37 13.62
CA LEU A 28 -3.63 15.06 13.52
C LEU A 28 -5.08 15.20 13.07
N TRP A 29 -5.83 16.14 13.65
CA TRP A 29 -7.21 16.41 13.25
C TRP A 29 -7.30 16.89 11.81
N PHE A 30 -6.43 17.82 11.41
CA PHE A 30 -6.36 18.28 10.03
C PHE A 30 -6.11 17.12 9.07
N ILE A 31 -5.10 16.29 9.34
CA ILE A 31 -4.75 15.13 8.53
C ILE A 31 -5.90 14.14 8.44
N TRP A 32 -6.59 13.89 9.55
CA TRP A 32 -7.63 12.86 9.66
C TRP A 32 -8.97 13.25 9.05
N SER A 33 -9.32 14.53 8.95
CA SER A 33 -10.68 14.93 8.56
C SER A 33 -10.81 16.11 7.63
N ASN A 34 -9.73 16.84 7.37
CA ASN A 34 -9.81 18.02 6.51
C ASN A 34 -9.82 17.61 5.05
N GLU A 35 -10.70 18.23 4.25
CA GLU A 35 -10.79 17.98 2.81
C GLU A 35 -9.50 18.30 2.05
N ASN A 36 -8.69 19.22 2.58
CA ASN A 36 -7.41 19.61 2.02
C ASN A 36 -6.24 18.75 2.53
N SER A 37 -6.51 17.76 3.38
CA SER A 37 -5.49 16.80 3.79
C SER A 37 -5.13 15.88 2.63
N PRO A 38 -3.82 15.72 2.31
CA PRO A 38 -3.38 14.86 1.22
C PRO A 38 -3.66 13.37 1.47
N VAL A 39 -3.92 12.97 2.71
CA VAL A 39 -4.18 11.57 3.09
C VAL A 39 -5.63 11.28 3.46
N TYR A 40 -6.49 12.30 3.54
CA TYR A 40 -7.88 12.11 3.91
C TYR A 40 -8.73 11.64 2.72
N GLY A 41 -8.53 12.24 1.54
CA GLY A 41 -9.09 11.76 0.28
C GLY A 41 -10.59 11.98 0.08
N LYS A 42 -11.28 12.67 1.00
CA LYS A 42 -12.72 12.94 0.97
C LYS A 42 -13.02 14.41 1.28
N ALA A 43 -14.16 14.91 0.84
CA ALA A 43 -14.63 16.26 1.16
C ALA A 43 -15.15 16.38 2.62
N LYS A 44 -15.62 15.28 3.21
CA LYS A 44 -16.13 15.26 4.59
C LYS A 44 -16.20 13.84 5.16
N MET A 45 -16.25 13.76 6.49
CA MET A 45 -16.52 12.53 7.23
C MET A 45 -18.01 12.47 7.53
N ALA A 46 -18.70 11.46 7.02
CA ALA A 46 -20.14 11.33 7.19
C ALA A 46 -20.52 10.29 8.26
N THR A 47 -19.61 9.98 9.20
CA THR A 47 -19.83 8.96 10.23
C THR A 47 -21.04 9.32 11.09
N PHE A 48 -21.16 10.57 11.54
CA PHE A 48 -22.32 10.99 12.34
C PHE A 48 -23.63 10.84 11.55
N GLU A 49 -23.67 11.32 10.31
CA GLU A 49 -24.83 11.21 9.44
C GLU A 49 -25.22 9.76 9.16
N ARG A 50 -24.25 8.86 8.96
CA ARG A 50 -24.49 7.43 8.76
C ARG A 50 -25.20 6.80 9.96
N TYR A 51 -24.85 7.19 11.18
CA TYR A 51 -25.39 6.59 12.40
C TYR A 51 -26.74 7.22 12.81
N PHE A 52 -26.88 8.54 12.68
CA PHE A 52 -27.97 9.26 13.33
C PHE A 52 -28.98 9.91 12.37
N ILE A 53 -28.63 10.10 11.10
CA ILE A 53 -29.48 10.83 10.13
C ILE A 53 -29.92 9.89 9.02
N ARG A 54 -31.22 9.81 8.71
CA ARG A 54 -31.76 8.90 7.69
C ARG A 54 -31.57 9.38 6.25
N ASP A 55 -31.32 10.67 6.04
CA ASP A 55 -31.12 11.24 4.69
C ASP A 55 -29.82 10.74 4.06
N GLU A 56 -29.94 9.92 3.01
CA GLU A 56 -28.81 9.36 2.28
C GLU A 56 -27.94 10.41 1.58
N LYS A 57 -28.52 11.55 1.18
CA LYS A 57 -27.76 12.62 0.53
C LYS A 57 -26.69 13.18 1.46
N LEU A 58 -27.02 13.29 2.75
CA LEU A 58 -26.10 13.77 3.78
C LEU A 58 -25.02 12.73 4.14
N ARG A 59 -25.24 11.44 3.83
CA ARG A 59 -24.27 10.37 4.08
C ARG A 59 -23.20 10.24 3.00
N LYS A 60 -23.36 10.92 1.86
CA LYS A 60 -22.45 10.81 0.72
C LYS A 60 -21.12 11.49 1.01
N GLU A 61 -20.04 10.71 0.97
CA GLU A 61 -18.66 11.19 1.07
C GLU A 61 -18.10 11.34 -0.35
N GLN A 62 -17.99 12.59 -0.83
CA GLN A 62 -17.37 12.85 -2.12
C GLN A 62 -15.87 12.63 -2.04
N LYS A 63 -15.35 11.72 -2.88
CA LYS A 63 -13.92 11.46 -3.00
C LYS A 63 -13.23 12.63 -3.71
N ASN A 64 -11.96 12.87 -3.39
CA ASN A 64 -11.16 13.90 -4.04
C ASN A 64 -10.90 13.59 -5.53
N ILE A 65 -10.28 14.55 -6.22
CA ILE A 65 -10.04 14.48 -7.67
C ILE A 65 -9.15 13.31 -8.08
N TYR A 66 -8.24 12.86 -7.21
CA TYR A 66 -7.36 11.72 -7.49
C TYR A 66 -8.16 10.50 -7.94
N TYR A 67 -9.24 10.15 -7.22
CA TYR A 67 -10.08 9.00 -7.55
C TYR A 67 -10.89 9.14 -8.84
N GLN A 68 -10.98 10.35 -9.42
CA GLN A 68 -11.59 10.58 -10.74
C GLN A 68 -10.55 10.50 -11.86
N LEU A 69 -9.26 10.58 -11.51
CA LEU A 69 -8.15 10.63 -12.46
C LEU A 69 -7.36 9.32 -12.53
N ILE A 70 -7.63 8.35 -11.65
CA ILE A 70 -6.94 7.05 -11.62
C ILE A 70 -7.07 6.23 -12.91
N GLU A 71 -8.09 6.52 -13.74
CA GLU A 71 -8.30 5.89 -15.04
C GLU A 71 -7.42 6.48 -16.15
N LYS A 72 -6.73 7.61 -15.89
CA LYS A 72 -5.85 8.29 -16.84
C LYS A 72 -4.41 7.87 -16.61
N GLU A 73 -3.86 7.10 -17.54
CA GLU A 73 -2.49 6.59 -17.45
C GLU A 73 -1.45 7.73 -17.31
N GLU A 74 -1.67 8.86 -17.96
CA GLU A 74 -0.77 10.02 -17.89
C GLU A 74 -0.72 10.65 -16.49
N VAL A 75 -1.77 10.49 -15.71
CA VAL A 75 -1.77 10.93 -14.30
C VAL A 75 -0.96 9.97 -13.46
N LEU A 76 -1.13 8.65 -13.65
CA LEU A 76 -0.35 7.64 -12.93
C LEU A 76 1.15 7.74 -13.26
N ASN A 77 1.48 7.93 -14.54
CA ASN A 77 2.86 8.10 -14.99
C ASN A 77 3.53 9.31 -14.33
N ARG A 78 2.84 10.46 -14.28
CA ARG A 78 3.36 11.65 -13.58
C ARG A 78 3.58 11.41 -12.09
N ILE A 79 2.68 10.67 -11.44
CA ILE A 79 2.89 10.27 -10.04
C ILE A 79 4.16 9.43 -9.93
N LEU A 80 4.32 8.39 -10.73
CA LEU A 80 5.50 7.51 -10.69
C LEU A 80 6.81 8.30 -10.93
N GLU A 81 6.82 9.19 -11.92
CA GLU A 81 7.95 10.05 -12.26
C GLU A 81 8.32 11.00 -11.10
N GLU A 82 7.33 11.57 -10.41
CA GLU A 82 7.56 12.44 -9.25
C GLU A 82 8.24 11.70 -8.09
N PHE A 83 8.00 10.39 -7.97
CA PHE A 83 8.69 9.51 -7.02
C PHE A 83 10.03 8.97 -7.54
N GLY A 84 10.47 9.40 -8.73
CA GLY A 84 11.71 8.92 -9.36
C GLY A 84 11.64 7.46 -9.85
N LEU A 85 10.42 6.93 -10.04
CA LEU A 85 10.19 5.56 -10.48
C LEU A 85 9.99 5.50 -12.00
N PRO A 86 10.43 4.43 -12.67
CA PRO A 86 10.13 4.23 -14.08
C PRO A 86 8.63 4.02 -14.29
N THR A 87 8.07 4.58 -15.37
CA THR A 87 6.64 4.41 -15.69
C THR A 87 6.27 3.00 -16.15
N GLN A 88 7.26 2.21 -16.55
CA GLN A 88 7.12 0.80 -16.91
C GLN A 88 7.68 -0.08 -15.80
N GLY A 89 6.91 -1.11 -15.40
CA GLY A 89 7.29 -2.04 -14.33
C GLY A 89 7.13 -1.48 -12.91
N SER A 90 6.57 -0.28 -12.76
CA SER A 90 6.17 0.28 -11.45
C SER A 90 4.66 0.21 -11.28
N HIS A 91 4.24 0.01 -10.03
CA HIS A 91 2.85 -0.15 -9.66
C HIS A 91 2.51 0.75 -8.47
N ILE A 92 1.34 1.39 -8.53
CA ILE A 92 0.74 2.15 -7.43
C ILE A 92 -0.25 1.22 -6.73
N ILE A 93 -0.09 1.06 -5.42
CA ILE A 93 -0.97 0.21 -4.61
C ILE A 93 -1.83 1.10 -3.70
N ASN A 94 -3.13 1.16 -3.97
CA ASN A 94 -4.10 1.88 -3.15
C ASN A 94 -4.75 0.93 -2.13
N GLY A 95 -4.51 1.18 -0.85
CA GLY A 95 -5.21 0.52 0.26
C GLY A 95 -6.42 1.30 0.77
N HIS A 96 -7.06 0.77 1.82
CA HIS A 96 -8.12 1.42 2.63
C HIS A 96 -9.42 1.81 1.91
N MET A 97 -9.57 1.43 0.64
CA MET A 97 -10.73 1.76 -0.17
C MET A 97 -11.38 0.47 -0.69
N PRO A 98 -12.60 0.11 -0.24
CA PRO A 98 -13.28 -1.08 -0.73
C PRO A 98 -13.60 -0.95 -2.22
N VAL A 99 -13.33 -1.99 -3.00
CA VAL A 99 -13.64 -2.04 -4.43
C VAL A 99 -15.13 -2.30 -4.61
N GLN A 100 -15.87 -1.29 -5.08
CA GLN A 100 -17.32 -1.40 -5.28
C GLN A 100 -17.65 -2.01 -6.64
N LEU A 101 -17.43 -3.33 -6.80
CA LEU A 101 -17.66 -4.06 -8.06
C LEU A 101 -19.09 -3.86 -8.59
N LEU A 102 -20.10 -3.89 -7.71
CA LEU A 102 -21.50 -3.68 -8.08
C LEU A 102 -21.79 -2.29 -8.68
N LYS A 103 -20.89 -1.33 -8.47
CA LYS A 103 -20.95 0.02 -9.05
C LYS A 103 -19.97 0.21 -10.22
N GLY A 104 -19.41 -0.89 -10.74
CA GLY A 104 -18.53 -0.89 -11.90
C GLY A 104 -17.08 -0.50 -11.61
N GLN A 105 -16.67 -0.36 -10.35
CA GLN A 105 -15.25 -0.13 -10.04
C GLN A 105 -14.44 -1.38 -10.35
N LYS A 106 -13.22 -1.18 -10.84
CA LYS A 106 -12.27 -2.25 -11.11
C LYS A 106 -11.18 -2.27 -10.04
N PRO A 107 -10.57 -3.43 -9.77
CA PRO A 107 -9.44 -3.53 -8.86
C PRO A 107 -8.09 -3.21 -9.55
N VAL A 108 -8.07 -3.19 -10.89
CA VAL A 108 -6.89 -2.91 -11.71
C VAL A 108 -7.21 -1.80 -12.72
N TYR A 109 -6.32 -0.82 -12.83
CA TYR A 109 -6.41 0.27 -13.82
C TYR A 109 -5.11 0.40 -14.61
N CYS A 110 -5.23 0.96 -15.82
CA CYS A 110 -4.13 1.31 -16.71
C CYS A 110 -3.11 0.17 -16.87
N ASP A 111 -3.59 -1.00 -17.31
CA ASP A 111 -2.76 -2.18 -17.57
C ASP A 111 -1.85 -2.60 -16.40
N GLY A 112 -2.41 -2.63 -15.19
CA GLY A 112 -1.69 -3.05 -14.00
C GLY A 112 -0.95 -1.94 -13.26
N LYS A 113 -0.88 -0.71 -13.78
CA LYS A 113 -0.16 0.39 -13.11
C LYS A 113 -0.76 0.82 -11.79
N LEU A 114 -2.07 0.69 -11.62
CA LEU A 114 -2.73 0.96 -10.34
C LEU A 114 -3.55 -0.24 -9.90
N LEU A 115 -3.30 -0.70 -8.68
CA LEU A 115 -3.98 -1.82 -8.04
C LEU A 115 -4.68 -1.32 -6.78
N ILE A 116 -5.96 -1.64 -6.63
CA ILE A 116 -6.73 -1.35 -5.43
C ILE A 116 -6.87 -2.63 -4.61
N ILE A 117 -6.47 -2.56 -3.34
CA ILE A 117 -6.60 -3.65 -2.37
C ILE A 117 -7.41 -3.19 -1.16
N ASP A 118 -8.23 -4.09 -0.63
CA ASP A 118 -9.13 -3.80 0.49
C ASP A 118 -9.11 -4.87 1.59
N GLY A 119 -8.26 -5.89 1.47
CA GLY A 119 -7.94 -6.78 2.59
C GLY A 119 -9.04 -7.77 2.96
N GLY A 120 -9.91 -8.12 2.03
CA GLY A 120 -10.44 -9.49 1.85
C GLY A 120 -11.37 -10.10 2.91
N PHE A 121 -11.45 -9.61 4.15
CA PHE A 121 -12.04 -10.40 5.24
C PHE A 121 -12.98 -9.61 6.16
N ALA A 122 -13.16 -8.31 5.90
CA ALA A 122 -14.07 -7.49 6.67
C ALA A 122 -15.54 -7.77 6.25
N LYS A 123 -16.26 -8.54 7.07
CA LYS A 123 -17.69 -8.86 6.90
C LYS A 123 -18.58 -7.65 6.58
N ALA A 124 -18.21 -6.47 7.08
CA ALA A 124 -18.95 -5.22 6.86
C ALA A 124 -19.02 -4.79 5.38
N TYR A 125 -18.03 -5.16 4.56
CA TYR A 125 -17.95 -4.71 3.16
C TYR A 125 -18.56 -5.69 2.15
N GLN A 126 -18.72 -6.97 2.52
CA GLN A 126 -19.24 -8.03 1.64
C GLN A 126 -20.59 -7.66 0.98
N LYS A 127 -21.48 -6.98 1.71
CA LYS A 127 -22.78 -6.52 1.18
C LYS A 127 -22.66 -5.46 0.08
N GLU A 128 -21.62 -4.63 0.12
CA GLU A 128 -21.42 -3.53 -0.83
C GLU A 128 -20.51 -3.93 -2.01
N THR A 129 -19.55 -4.82 -1.78
CA THR A 129 -18.51 -5.22 -2.74
C THR A 129 -18.88 -6.47 -3.54
N GLY A 130 -19.75 -7.35 -3.01
CA GLY A 130 -20.13 -8.62 -3.65
C GLY A 130 -19.06 -9.73 -3.54
N ILE A 131 -17.86 -9.39 -3.08
CA ILE A 131 -16.76 -10.31 -2.78
C ILE A 131 -16.19 -10.00 -1.39
N ALA A 132 -15.39 -10.90 -0.83
CA ALA A 132 -14.74 -10.67 0.45
C ALA A 132 -13.62 -9.61 0.34
N GLY A 133 -12.95 -9.52 -0.82
CA GLY A 133 -12.05 -8.43 -1.20
C GLY A 133 -10.84 -8.89 -2.02
N TYR A 134 -9.90 -7.98 -2.24
CA TYR A 134 -8.70 -8.19 -3.06
C TYR A 134 -7.42 -8.20 -2.21
N THR A 135 -6.61 -9.24 -2.41
CA THR A 135 -5.28 -9.40 -1.82
C THR A 135 -4.22 -9.38 -2.92
N LEU A 136 -3.16 -8.59 -2.71
CA LEU A 136 -1.99 -8.58 -3.58
C LEU A 136 -0.96 -9.59 -3.08
N VAL A 137 -0.60 -10.55 -3.93
CA VAL A 137 0.39 -11.59 -3.65
C VAL A 137 1.59 -11.39 -4.56
N TYR A 138 2.76 -11.18 -3.96
CA TYR A 138 4.03 -11.10 -4.68
C TYR A 138 4.93 -12.27 -4.30
N ASN A 139 5.56 -12.89 -5.29
CA ASN A 139 6.64 -13.85 -5.07
C ASN A 139 7.71 -13.72 -6.17
N SER A 140 8.71 -14.60 -6.15
CA SER A 140 9.83 -14.53 -7.09
C SER A 140 9.47 -14.72 -8.57
N TYR A 141 8.23 -15.11 -8.89
CA TYR A 141 7.72 -15.27 -10.25
C TYR A 141 6.80 -14.12 -10.70
N GLY A 142 6.46 -13.18 -9.81
CA GLY A 142 5.69 -12.00 -10.17
C GLY A 142 4.61 -11.63 -9.15
N LEU A 143 3.66 -10.84 -9.65
CA LEU A 143 2.61 -10.17 -8.90
C LEU A 143 1.23 -10.66 -9.34
N ARG A 144 0.42 -11.10 -8.39
CA ARG A 144 -0.94 -11.60 -8.60
C ARG A 144 -1.91 -10.85 -7.71
N LEU A 145 -3.05 -10.47 -8.28
CA LEU A 145 -4.17 -9.95 -7.53
C LEU A 145 -5.22 -11.05 -7.38
N VAL A 146 -5.55 -11.38 -6.14
CA VAL A 146 -6.46 -12.49 -5.81
C VAL A 146 -7.74 -11.90 -5.24
N ALA A 147 -8.86 -12.16 -5.91
CA ALA A 147 -10.20 -11.90 -5.39
C ALA A 147 -10.62 -13.06 -4.50
N HIS A 148 -11.17 -12.77 -3.33
CA HIS A 148 -11.69 -13.79 -2.42
C HIS A 148 -13.21 -13.74 -2.38
N GLU A 149 -13.87 -14.89 -2.49
CA GLU A 149 -15.31 -15.00 -2.25
C GLU A 149 -15.65 -14.94 -0.75
N PRO A 150 -16.85 -14.46 -0.38
CA PRO A 150 -17.30 -14.46 1.00
C PRO A 150 -17.38 -15.87 1.59
N PHE A 151 -16.74 -16.07 2.75
CA PHE A 151 -16.95 -17.29 3.53
C PHE A 151 -18.17 -17.14 4.44
N GLU A 152 -19.25 -17.88 4.15
CA GLU A 152 -20.51 -17.84 4.91
C GLU A 152 -20.42 -18.63 6.22
N SER A 153 -20.16 -19.94 6.16
CA SER A 153 -19.89 -20.81 7.31
C SER A 153 -19.24 -22.14 6.89
N THR A 154 -18.70 -22.88 7.85
CA THR A 154 -18.13 -24.23 7.62
C THR A 154 -19.19 -25.20 7.10
N GLU A 155 -20.40 -25.14 7.65
CA GLU A 155 -21.53 -25.98 7.24
C GLU A 155 -21.95 -25.66 5.81
N ALA A 156 -22.06 -24.37 5.46
CA ALA A 156 -22.39 -23.95 4.10
C ALA A 156 -21.30 -24.36 3.09
N ALA A 157 -20.03 -24.32 3.48
CA ALA A 157 -18.92 -24.74 2.65
C ALA A 157 -18.91 -26.26 2.40
N ILE A 158 -19.25 -27.05 3.42
CA ILE A 158 -19.40 -28.51 3.30
C ILE A 158 -20.63 -28.87 2.46
N GLU A 159 -21.78 -28.20 2.69
CA GLU A 159 -23.04 -28.48 1.99
C GLU A 159 -22.99 -28.09 0.51
N LYS A 160 -22.36 -26.96 0.19
CA LYS A 160 -22.21 -26.48 -1.19
C LYS A 160 -20.99 -27.08 -1.91
N GLU A 161 -20.21 -27.92 -1.23
CA GLU A 161 -18.88 -28.39 -1.66
C GLU A 161 -17.98 -27.24 -2.16
N SER A 162 -18.19 -26.03 -1.64
CA SER A 162 -17.46 -24.85 -2.07
C SER A 162 -16.09 -24.84 -1.42
N ASP A 163 -15.06 -25.19 -2.19
CA ASP A 163 -13.68 -24.82 -1.86
C ASP A 163 -13.55 -23.28 -1.94
N ILE A 164 -12.53 -22.68 -1.33
CA ILE A 164 -12.34 -21.21 -1.33
C ILE A 164 -12.07 -20.76 -2.78
N HIS A 165 -13.13 -20.50 -3.55
CA HIS A 165 -13.03 -20.01 -4.91
C HIS A 165 -12.43 -18.61 -4.87
N SER A 166 -11.22 -18.52 -5.41
CA SER A 166 -10.51 -17.25 -5.55
C SER A 166 -10.23 -16.99 -7.01
N GLU A 167 -10.83 -15.94 -7.57
CA GLU A 167 -10.50 -15.51 -8.93
C GLU A 167 -9.13 -14.83 -8.90
N THR A 168 -8.17 -15.34 -9.68
CA THR A 168 -6.83 -14.74 -9.76
C THR A 168 -6.70 -13.92 -11.04
N THR A 169 -6.41 -12.63 -10.91
CA THR A 169 -5.88 -11.81 -12.00
C THR A 169 -4.36 -11.76 -11.91
N ILE A 170 -3.66 -12.22 -12.95
CA ILE A 170 -2.20 -12.07 -13.05
C ILE A 170 -1.91 -10.63 -13.48
N VAL A 171 -1.11 -9.91 -12.69
CA VAL A 171 -0.78 -8.49 -12.94
C VAL A 171 0.61 -8.37 -13.55
N GLU A 172 1.59 -9.08 -13.01
CA GLU A 172 2.95 -9.15 -13.55
C GLU A 172 3.44 -10.59 -13.46
N GLN A 173 4.08 -11.09 -14.51
CA GLN A 173 4.75 -12.38 -14.48
C GLN A 173 6.12 -12.27 -15.11
N VAL A 174 7.14 -12.73 -14.40
CA VAL A 174 8.50 -12.80 -14.92
C VAL A 174 8.79 -14.18 -15.49
N LEU A 175 9.46 -14.23 -16.64
CA LEU A 175 9.86 -15.49 -17.28
C LEU A 175 10.97 -16.21 -16.49
N ARG A 176 11.82 -15.43 -15.80
CA ARG A 176 12.89 -15.94 -14.95
C ARG A 176 12.63 -15.52 -13.51
N ARG A 177 12.75 -16.48 -12.60
CA ARG A 177 12.66 -16.25 -11.16
C ARG A 177 13.61 -15.14 -10.71
N ARG A 178 13.08 -14.11 -10.04
CA ARG A 178 13.89 -13.09 -9.36
C ARG A 178 14.57 -13.70 -8.12
N SER A 179 15.86 -13.46 -7.98
CA SER A 179 16.68 -13.87 -6.84
C SER A 179 16.93 -12.71 -5.88
N VAL A 180 17.41 -13.00 -4.67
CA VAL A 180 17.87 -11.96 -3.73
C VAL A 180 18.94 -11.09 -4.36
N GLY A 181 19.80 -11.65 -5.21
CA GLY A 181 20.85 -10.90 -5.91
C GLY A 181 20.34 -9.88 -6.93
N ASP A 182 19.05 -9.90 -7.27
CA ASP A 182 18.40 -8.96 -8.20
C ASP A 182 17.69 -7.81 -7.46
N THR A 183 17.71 -7.81 -6.12
CA THR A 183 17.14 -6.73 -5.30
C THR A 183 18.19 -5.69 -4.97
N ASP A 184 17.76 -4.53 -4.48
CA ASP A 184 18.67 -3.49 -3.99
C ASP A 184 19.53 -4.00 -2.83
N VAL A 185 18.94 -4.77 -1.90
CA VAL A 185 19.68 -5.46 -0.84
C VAL A 185 20.72 -6.41 -1.42
N GLY A 186 20.39 -7.16 -2.48
CA GLY A 186 21.34 -8.03 -3.16
C GLY A 186 22.51 -7.27 -3.79
N ARG A 187 22.26 -6.07 -4.31
CA ARG A 187 23.30 -5.18 -4.84
C ARG A 187 24.23 -4.71 -3.73
N ASP A 188 23.69 -4.30 -2.59
CA ASP A 188 24.46 -3.87 -1.42
C ASP A 188 25.32 -5.02 -0.89
N LEU A 189 24.76 -6.23 -0.77
CA LEU A 189 25.49 -7.43 -0.35
C LEU A 189 26.64 -7.75 -1.31
N LYS A 190 26.42 -7.66 -2.64
CA LYS A 190 27.48 -7.86 -3.63
C LYS A 190 28.59 -6.82 -3.51
N SER A 191 28.25 -5.55 -3.23
CA SER A 191 29.25 -4.51 -2.99
C SER A 191 30.08 -4.81 -1.73
N GLN A 192 29.42 -5.19 -0.64
CA GLN A 192 30.09 -5.55 0.61
C GLN A 192 31.03 -6.75 0.42
N ILE A 193 30.62 -7.76 -0.33
CA ILE A 193 31.48 -8.90 -0.68
C ILE A 193 32.73 -8.43 -1.42
N ALA A 194 32.57 -7.60 -2.45
CA ALA A 194 33.69 -7.09 -3.23
C ALA A 194 34.66 -6.24 -2.38
N ASP A 195 34.13 -5.46 -1.44
CA ASP A 195 34.96 -4.66 -0.53
C ASP A 195 35.70 -5.53 0.49
N LEU A 196 35.06 -6.58 1.01
CA LEU A 196 35.69 -7.57 1.89
C LEU A 196 36.77 -8.38 1.16
N GLU A 197 36.55 -8.75 -0.10
CA GLU A 197 37.55 -9.44 -0.94
C GLU A 197 38.78 -8.55 -1.18
N LYS A 198 38.58 -7.26 -1.47
CA LYS A 198 39.69 -6.29 -1.58
C LYS A 198 40.43 -6.12 -0.26
N LEU A 199 39.71 -6.04 0.85
CA LEU A 199 40.32 -5.93 2.19
C LEU A 199 41.18 -7.16 2.50
N LEU A 200 40.65 -8.36 2.25
CA LEU A 200 41.38 -9.61 2.42
C LEU A 200 42.64 -9.65 1.54
N GLN A 201 42.55 -9.20 0.30
CA GLN A 201 43.70 -9.13 -0.60
C GLN A 201 44.75 -8.13 -0.12
N ALA A 202 44.33 -6.96 0.38
CA ALA A 202 45.24 -5.97 0.94
C ALA A 202 46.00 -6.48 2.18
N TYR A 203 45.38 -7.32 3.01
CA TYR A 203 46.07 -8.04 4.09
C TYR A 203 47.06 -9.08 3.55
N ARG A 204 46.66 -9.89 2.56
CA ARG A 204 47.52 -10.94 1.95
C ARG A 204 48.75 -10.37 1.27
N ASP A 205 48.62 -9.23 0.61
CA ASP A 205 49.72 -8.57 -0.11
C ASP A 205 50.54 -7.66 0.80
N GLY A 206 50.21 -7.57 2.09
CA GLY A 206 50.91 -6.74 3.07
C GLY A 206 50.73 -5.22 2.87
N THR A 207 49.74 -4.80 2.07
CA THR A 207 49.37 -3.39 1.90
C THR A 207 48.75 -2.82 3.18
N ILE A 208 48.00 -3.67 3.91
CA ILE A 208 47.49 -3.39 5.25
C ILE A 208 48.13 -4.40 6.20
N LEU A 209 48.73 -3.91 7.28
CA LEU A 209 49.33 -4.75 8.31
C LEU A 209 48.25 -5.22 9.30
N GLU A 210 48.33 -6.47 9.74
CA GLU A 210 47.51 -6.94 10.87
C GLU A 210 47.95 -6.20 12.14
N THR A 211 47.14 -5.26 12.61
CA THR A 211 47.26 -4.69 13.96
C THR A 211 46.79 -5.72 14.98
N GLY A 212 47.66 -6.68 15.30
CA GLY A 212 47.31 -7.77 16.22
C GLY A 212 48.42 -8.74 16.64
N MET A 213 49.69 -8.49 16.31
CA MET A 213 50.81 -9.28 16.85
C MET A 213 51.94 -8.38 17.34
N ILE A 214 51.85 -7.98 18.61
CA ILE A 214 52.99 -7.68 19.50
C ILE A 214 52.79 -8.52 20.76
#